data_AF-A0A969DIG4-F1
#
_entry.id   AF-A0A969DIG4-F1
#
_cell.length_a   1.000
_cell.length_b   1.000
_cell.length_c   1.000
_cell.angle_alpha   90.00
_cell.angle_beta   90.00
_cell.angle_gamma   90.00
#
_symmetry.space_group_name_H-M   'P 1'
#
loop_
_entity.id
_entity.type
_entity.pdbx_description
1 polymer ?
#
loop_
_entity_poly.entity_id
_entity_poly.type
_entity_poly.pdbx_seq_one_letter_code
_entity_poly.pdbx_strand_id
1 'polypeptide(L)' 'MPFINPKTDFAFKKIFGSPQSQPVLISFLNGLLYDGTDTIQALDILNPYQAPRIRGMKDTYLDVKAQLADG' A
#
# COMPACT_ATOMS: atom_id res chain seq x y z
N MET A 1 16.64 -4.86 -18.95
CA MET A 1 15.30 -4.45 -18.49
C MET A 1 15.48 -3.61 -17.24
N PRO A 2 14.93 -2.39 -17.15
CA PRO A 2 15.02 -1.63 -15.91
C PRO A 2 14.18 -2.33 -14.82
N PHE A 3 14.84 -2.78 -13.76
CA PHE A 3 14.15 -3.33 -12.60
C PHE A 3 13.51 -2.19 -11.82
N ILE A 4 12.24 -2.35 -11.44
CA ILE A 4 11.57 -1.45 -10.51
C ILE A 4 12.00 -1.86 -9.10
N ASN A 5 12.66 -0.97 -8.37
CA ASN A 5 13.03 -1.20 -6.98
C ASN A 5 11.84 -0.85 -6.07
N PRO A 6 11.14 -1.83 -5.45
CA PRO A 6 9.95 -1.59 -4.63
C PRO A 6 10.24 -0.75 -3.38
N LYS A 7 11.50 -0.57 -2.99
CA LYS A 7 11.92 0.32 -1.88
C LYS A 7 11.80 1.81 -2.22
N THR A 8 11.51 2.16 -3.48
CA THR A 8 11.30 3.57 -3.89
C THR A 8 9.83 3.93 -3.88
N ASP A 9 9.50 5.17 -3.50
CA ASP A 9 8.12 5.71 -3.49
C ASP A 9 7.33 5.36 -4.75
N PHE A 10 7.93 5.73 -5.89
CA PHE A 10 7.32 5.58 -7.20
C PHE A 10 7.02 4.12 -7.52
N ALA A 11 7.96 3.23 -7.23
CA ALA A 11 7.78 1.80 -7.43
C ALA A 11 6.70 1.23 -6.51
N PHE A 12 6.74 1.58 -5.23
CA PHE A 12 5.79 1.07 -4.25
C PHE A 12 4.37 1.48 -4.63
N LYS A 13 4.14 2.76 -4.93
CA LYS A 13 2.84 3.26 -5.42
C LYS A 13 2.44 2.64 -6.77
N LYS A 14 3.39 2.36 -7.65
CA LYS A 14 3.09 1.70 -8.93
C LYS A 14 2.68 0.23 -8.76
N ILE A 15 3.24 -0.45 -7.76
CA ILE A 15 2.92 -1.87 -7.46
C ILE A 15 1.64 -1.99 -6.63
N PHE A 16 1.45 -1.12 -5.65
CA PHE A 16 0.41 -1.25 -4.62
C PHE A 16 -0.63 -0.13 -4.59
N GLY A 17 -0.38 0.99 -5.27
CA GLY A 17 -1.22 2.20 -5.20
C GLY A 17 -2.40 2.24 -6.16
N SER A 18 -2.71 1.14 -6.85
CA SER A 18 -3.87 1.03 -7.74
C SER A 18 -4.98 0.17 -7.11
N PRO A 19 -6.27 0.41 -7.45
CA PRO A 19 -7.36 -0.47 -7.00
C PRO A 19 -7.15 -1.93 -7.43
N GLN A 20 -6.60 -2.14 -8.63
CA GLN A 20 -6.32 -3.48 -9.16
C GLN A 20 -5.26 -4.23 -8.35
N SER A 21 -4.37 -3.51 -7.66
CA SER A 21 -3.35 -4.10 -6.79
C SER A 21 -3.82 -4.40 -5.38
N GLN A 22 -5.08 -4.15 -5.03
CA GLN A 22 -5.64 -4.44 -3.70
C GLN A 22 -5.37 -5.88 -3.24
N PRO A 23 -5.60 -6.94 -4.04
CA PRO A 23 -5.37 -8.32 -3.59
C PRO A 23 -3.89 -8.59 -3.24
N VAL A 24 -2.97 -8.01 -4.01
CA VAL A 24 -1.53 -8.17 -3.79
C VAL A 24 -1.09 -7.41 -2.54
N LEU A 25 -1.65 -6.22 -2.31
CA LEU A 25 -1.39 -5.43 -1.11
C LEU A 25 -1.95 -6.13 0.16
N ILE A 26 -3.12 -6.75 0.08
CA ILE A 26 -3.68 -7.56 1.19
C ILE A 26 -2.72 -8.70 1.53
N SER A 27 -2.33 -9.50 0.54
CA SER A 27 -1.40 -10.62 0.75
C SER A 27 -0.06 -10.16 1.35
N PHE A 28 0.48 -9.05 0.85
CA PHE A 28 1.71 -8.46 1.37
C PHE A 28 1.58 -8.05 2.85
N LEU A 29 0.48 -7.37 3.21
CA LEU A 29 0.24 -6.92 4.58
C LEU A 29 -0.08 -8.07 5.54
N ASN A 30 -0.84 -9.08 5.11
CA ASN A 30 -1.07 -10.31 5.89
C ASN A 30 0.26 -11.04 6.18
N GLY A 31 1.12 -11.16 5.17
CA GLY A 31 2.47 -11.73 5.34
C GLY A 31 3.37 -10.92 6.28
N LEU A 32 3.28 -9.59 6.24
CA LEU A 32 4.17 -8.71 7.00
C LEU A 32 3.71 -8.46 8.44
N LEU A 33 2.40 -8.32 8.66
CA LEU A 33 1.82 -7.86 9.94
C LEU A 33 1.18 -9.00 10.74
N TYR A 34 0.77 -10.08 10.07
CA TYR A 34 -0.03 -11.16 10.68
C TYR A 34 0.60 -12.54 10.45
N ASP A 35 1.91 -12.60 10.22
CA ASP A 35 2.67 -13.84 9.99
C ASP A 35 2.08 -14.73 8.88
N GLY A 36 1.43 -14.13 7.88
CA GLY A 36 0.75 -14.84 6.79
C GLY A 36 -0.67 -15.30 7.08
N THR A 37 -1.23 -14.94 8.23
CA THR A 37 -2.64 -15.20 8.56
C THR A 37 -3.54 -14.26 7.75
N ASP A 38 -4.63 -14.79 7.17
CA ASP A 38 -5.61 -14.03 6.39
C ASP A 38 -6.53 -13.15 7.26
N THR A 39 -5.94 -12.18 7.95
CA THR A 39 -6.64 -11.26 8.86
C THR A 39 -7.27 -10.08 8.12
N ILE A 40 -6.56 -9.48 7.17
CA ILE A 40 -7.11 -8.41 6.31
C ILE A 40 -7.93 -9.07 5.19
N GLN A 41 -9.22 -8.70 5.10
CA GLN A 41 -10.17 -9.25 4.12
C GLN A 41 -10.42 -8.29 2.95
N ALA A 42 -10.41 -6.99 3.24
CA ALA A 42 -10.51 -5.95 2.22
C ALA A 42 -9.64 -4.76 2.61
N LEU A 43 -9.25 -3.97 1.62
CA LEU A 43 -8.61 -2.68 1.85
C LEU A 43 -9.14 -1.65 0.87
N ASP A 44 -9.22 -0.40 1.28
CA ASP A 44 -9.40 0.75 0.40
C ASP A 44 -8.14 1.61 0.43
N ILE A 45 -7.62 1.95 -0.75
CA ILE A 45 -6.49 2.87 -0.87
C ILE A 45 -7.07 4.28 -0.77
N LEU A 46 -6.78 4.97 0.33
CA LEU A 46 -7.14 6.35 0.52
C LEU A 46 -6.22 7.21 -0.35
N ASN A 47 -6.82 8.17 -1.05
CA ASN A 47 -6.26 8.93 -2.17
C ASN A 47 -4.72 9.15 -2.10
N PRO A 48 -3.92 8.47 -2.94
CA PRO A 48 -2.45 8.47 -2.86
C PRO A 48 -1.79 9.79 -3.30
N TYR A 49 -2.61 10.74 -3.78
CA TYR A 49 -2.21 12.05 -4.26
C TYR A 49 -2.65 13.18 -3.33
N GLN A 50 -2.56 13.00 -2.01
CA GLN A 50 -2.58 14.15 -1.12
C GLN A 50 -1.36 15.01 -1.45
N ALA A 51 -1.59 16.15 -2.10
CA ALA A 51 -0.54 17.09 -2.43
C ALA A 51 0.23 17.43 -1.15
N PRO A 52 1.57 17.35 -1.16
CA PRO A 52 2.35 17.63 0.04
C PRO A 52 2.06 19.06 0.48
N ARG A 53 1.72 19.26 1.76
CA ARG A 53 1.47 20.60 2.32
C ARG A 53 2.71 21.51 2.21
N ILE A 54 3.90 20.94 1.95
CA ILE A 54 5.18 21.65 1.86
C ILE A 54 6.05 21.05 0.73
N ARG A 55 6.56 21.91 -0.18
CA ARG A 55 7.55 21.50 -1.21
C ARG A 55 8.84 21.04 -0.54
N GLY A 56 9.21 19.77 -0.71
CA GLY A 56 10.52 19.25 -0.33
C GLY A 56 10.55 18.16 0.76
N MET A 57 9.43 17.89 1.44
CA MET A 57 9.32 16.69 2.28
C MET A 57 8.95 15.49 1.42
N LYS A 58 9.85 14.51 1.38
CA LYS A 58 9.75 13.32 0.55
C LYS A 58 9.15 12.18 1.38
N ASP A 59 7.95 12.41 1.90
CA ASP A 59 7.29 11.39 2.69
C ASP A 59 6.32 10.59 1.80
N THR A 60 6.73 9.36 1.54
CA THR A 60 5.89 8.36 0.88
C THR A 60 4.84 7.89 1.86
N TYR A 61 3.62 8.39 1.72
CA TYR A 61 2.45 7.85 2.42
C TYR A 61 1.52 7.17 1.40
N LEU A 62 1.17 5.92 1.69
CA LEU A 62 0.06 5.20 1.06
C LEU A 62 -0.92 4.92 2.18
N ASP A 63 -1.93 5.78 2.31
CA ASP A 63 -2.96 5.60 3.32
C ASP A 63 -3.91 4.49 2.88
N VAL A 64 -4.14 3.53 3.78
CA VAL A 64 -5.00 2.38 3.52
C VAL A 64 -5.99 2.21 4.65
N LYS A 65 -7.25 1.95 4.30
CA LYS A 65 -8.29 1.55 5.24
C LYS A 65 -8.52 0.06 5.08
N ALA A 66 -8.10 -0.73 6.08
CA ALA A 66 -8.32 -2.18 6.07
C ALA A 66 -9.64 -2.54 6.75
N GLN A 67 -10.31 -3.55 6.21
CA GLN A 67 -11.37 -4.28 6.89
C GLN A 67 -10.81 -5.63 7.31
N LEU A 68 -10.82 -5.87 8.62
CA LEU A 68 -10.32 -7.11 9.22
C LEU A 68 -11.43 -8.14 9.34
N ALA A 69 -11.04 -9.40 9.53
CA ALA A 69 -11.97 -10.50 9.76
C ALA A 69 -12.72 -10.40 11.11
N ASP A 70 -12.18 -9.66 12.08
CA ASP A 70 -12.69 -9.53 13.45
C ASP A 70 -13.59 -8.30 13.70
N GLY A 71 -13.73 -7.39 12.73
CA GLY A 71 -14.71 -6.29 12.74
C GLY A 71 -14.13 -4.94 13.15
#